data_AF-A0A939JXH4-F1
#
_entry.id   AF-A0A939JXH4-F1
#
_cell.length_a   1.000
_cell.length_b   1.000
_cell.length_c   1.000
_cell.angle_alpha   90.00
_cell.angle_beta   90.00
_cell.angle_gamma   90.00
#
_symmetry.space_group_name_H-M   'P 1'
#
loop_
_entity.id
_entity.type
_entity.pdbx_description
1 polymer ?
#
loop_
_entity_poly.entity_id
_entity_poly.type
_entity_poly.pdbx_seq_one_letter_code
_entity_poly.pdbx_strand_id
1 'polypeptide(L)'
;MSQWVVLVGRLSDLDNSATPHKVMTSRDYLARPALFRGQRPKVINLSRSYAYQSRGYYASLLAEARGHRIIPSVETMIDLSEKKLYENALPELDAALRKACEKGTAPASPIRLYFGYSDDSRLERFAKLVFDWFRAPALDIHLEANAAMPTIRRIAFSTLGKLDTAEMGRLYAAMERYTAREWRAAKTKTPSKYAFATLCDPREELPPSSVDTLKHWARVAARLGVDVEPITRKDLPRLANFDALFIRETTSISNHTYRFARRAAQEGMPVIDDPISMIRCTNKVYLNELMAANGVACPPSVMIAGREDFSRAADELGFPMVLKIPDGSFSRGVKKVEDLPGLEKLATTWLEDSDLLIAQKFMPTKFDWRIGVLGGEPLFAVQYLMAKQHWQIINHDTGGRPMEGGFRSFALGDAPPHVLDAGLRAARCIGDGLYGVDLKETDDGVFLIEVNDNPNLEHGVEDAAEKDEVWTRLTRWFVDRIER
;
A
#
# COMPACT_ATOMS: atom_id res chain seq x y z
N MET A 1 -15.32 1.17 34.69
CA MET A 1 -13.96 1.73 34.76
C MET A 1 -12.96 0.61 34.55
N SER A 2 -12.02 0.73 33.60
CA SER A 2 -11.00 -0.31 33.39
C SER A 2 -10.00 -0.27 34.54
N GLN A 3 -10.03 -1.27 35.42
CA GLN A 3 -9.10 -1.38 36.55
C GLN A 3 -7.71 -1.81 36.06
N TRP A 4 -6.67 -1.07 36.47
CA TRP A 4 -5.28 -1.44 36.25
C TRP A 4 -4.79 -2.37 37.37
N VAL A 5 -3.97 -3.34 37.00
CA VAL A 5 -3.34 -4.31 37.90
C VAL A 5 -1.86 -4.37 37.58
N VAL A 6 -1.00 -4.21 38.58
CA VAL A 6 0.45 -4.32 38.42
C VAL A 6 0.91 -5.67 38.96
N LEU A 7 1.55 -6.48 38.11
CA LEU A 7 2.14 -7.76 38.50
C LEU A 7 3.61 -7.57 38.83
N VAL A 8 4.03 -8.07 39.99
CA VAL A 8 5.42 -8.01 40.46
C VAL A 8 5.93 -9.40 40.83
N GLY A 9 7.26 -9.57 40.84
CA GLY A 9 7.88 -10.81 41.31
C GLY A 9 7.67 -11.03 42.81
N ARG A 10 7.88 -9.97 43.61
CA ARG A 10 7.62 -9.89 45.05
C ARG A 10 6.91 -8.57 45.37
N LEU A 11 6.07 -8.55 46.41
CA LEU A 11 5.39 -7.33 46.83
C LEU A 11 6.34 -6.21 47.28
N SER A 12 7.57 -6.56 47.68
CA SER A 12 8.62 -5.59 48.02
C SER A 12 9.27 -4.92 46.80
N ASP A 13 8.99 -5.40 45.58
CA ASP A 13 9.62 -4.86 44.35
C ASP A 13 9.01 -3.53 43.92
N LEU A 14 7.82 -3.21 44.44
CA LEU A 14 7.08 -2.01 44.12
C LEU A 14 6.30 -1.58 45.36
N ASP A 15 6.43 -0.32 45.75
CA ASP A 15 5.67 0.24 46.86
C ASP A 15 4.21 0.40 46.42
N ASN A 16 3.31 -0.36 47.04
CA ASN A 16 1.89 -0.31 46.74
C ASN A 16 1.25 1.03 47.13
N SER A 17 1.88 1.84 47.99
CA SER A 17 1.43 3.20 48.29
C SER A 17 1.82 4.23 47.22
N ALA A 18 2.81 3.90 46.38
CA ALA A 18 3.29 4.77 45.30
C ALA A 18 2.46 4.67 44.00
N THR A 19 1.40 3.86 43.98
CA THR A 19 0.50 3.74 42.84
C THR A 19 -0.96 3.56 43.28
N PRO A 20 -1.94 4.19 42.60
CA PRO A 20 -3.34 3.96 42.88
C PRO A 20 -3.85 2.60 42.36
N HIS A 21 -2.99 1.84 41.66
CA HIS A 21 -3.35 0.59 41.00
C HIS A 21 -3.10 -0.61 41.91
N LYS A 22 -3.90 -1.67 41.74
CA LYS A 22 -3.76 -2.88 42.54
C LYS A 22 -2.45 -3.60 42.21
N VAL A 23 -1.52 -3.67 43.16
CA VAL A 23 -0.28 -4.46 43.03
C VAL A 23 -0.53 -5.88 43.54
N MET A 24 -0.07 -6.88 42.78
CA MET A 24 -0.11 -8.28 43.21
C MET A 24 1.03 -9.09 42.62
N THR A 25 1.32 -10.27 43.17
CA THR A 25 2.40 -11.09 42.64
C THR A 25 1.98 -11.84 41.38
N SER A 26 2.92 -12.09 40.45
CA SER A 26 2.67 -12.95 39.28
C SER A 26 2.23 -14.35 39.71
N ARG A 27 2.71 -14.85 40.86
CA ARG A 27 2.27 -16.14 41.43
C ARG A 27 0.78 -16.12 41.76
N ASP A 28 0.31 -15.10 42.48
CA ASP A 28 -1.09 -15.01 42.90
C ASP A 28 -2.02 -14.85 41.69
N TYR A 29 -1.59 -14.09 40.69
CA TYR A 29 -2.32 -13.92 39.42
C TYR A 29 -2.48 -15.25 38.65
N LEU A 30 -1.43 -16.06 38.62
CA LEU A 30 -1.45 -17.38 37.97
C LEU A 30 -2.31 -18.37 38.76
N ALA A 31 -2.15 -18.40 40.09
CA ALA A 31 -2.82 -19.36 40.98
C ALA A 31 -4.32 -19.12 41.15
N ARG A 32 -4.85 -17.94 40.77
CA ARG A 32 -6.27 -17.58 40.95
C ARG A 32 -6.94 -17.20 39.63
N PRO A 33 -7.29 -18.16 38.75
CA PRO A 33 -7.91 -17.87 37.45
C PRO A 33 -9.23 -17.08 37.52
N ALA A 34 -9.99 -17.24 38.62
CA ALA A 34 -11.29 -16.58 38.80
C ALA A 34 -11.20 -15.13 39.35
N LEU A 35 -10.00 -14.63 39.69
CA LEU A 35 -9.83 -13.36 40.40
C LEU A 35 -10.43 -12.13 39.65
N PHE A 36 -10.51 -12.22 38.33
CA PHE A 36 -11.05 -11.18 37.45
C PHE A 36 -12.18 -11.71 36.54
N ARG A 37 -12.89 -12.77 36.96
CA ARG A 37 -13.96 -13.37 36.17
C ARG A 37 -15.01 -12.31 35.79
N GLY A 38 -15.32 -12.19 34.51
CA GLY A 38 -16.26 -11.19 33.97
C GLY A 38 -15.69 -9.77 33.87
N GLN A 39 -14.43 -9.55 34.25
CA GLN A 39 -13.73 -8.27 34.10
C GLN A 39 -12.69 -8.36 32.98
N ARG A 40 -12.32 -7.21 32.41
CA ARG A 40 -11.22 -7.08 31.43
C ARG A 40 -10.18 -6.09 31.94
N PRO A 41 -9.42 -6.43 33.00
CA PRO A 41 -8.43 -5.53 33.56
C PRO A 41 -7.31 -5.24 32.56
N LYS A 42 -6.64 -4.11 32.77
CA LYS A 42 -5.37 -3.78 32.10
C LYS A 42 -4.23 -4.16 33.03
N VAL A 43 -3.30 -4.96 32.57
CA VAL A 43 -2.27 -5.58 33.38
C VAL A 43 -0.90 -5.03 32.97
N ILE A 44 -0.15 -4.51 33.93
CA ILE A 44 1.25 -4.12 33.75
C ILE A 44 2.08 -5.22 34.40
N ASN A 45 2.76 -6.00 33.58
CA ASN A 45 3.63 -7.06 34.02
C ASN A 45 5.03 -6.48 34.26
N LEU A 46 5.40 -6.31 35.53
CA LEU A 46 6.72 -5.91 36.01
C LEU A 46 7.44 -7.08 36.69
N SER A 47 7.31 -8.28 36.11
CA SER A 47 7.97 -9.48 36.63
C SER A 47 9.50 -9.35 36.56
N ARG A 48 10.20 -9.95 37.52
CA ARG A 48 11.68 -9.95 37.56
C ARG A 48 12.34 -10.69 36.38
N SER A 49 11.59 -11.57 35.71
CA SER A 49 12.06 -12.35 34.57
C SER A 49 10.93 -12.55 33.58
N TYR A 50 11.27 -12.42 32.30
CA TYR A 50 10.42 -12.68 31.14
C TYR A 50 10.95 -13.82 30.27
N ALA A 51 11.91 -14.61 30.78
CA ALA A 51 12.44 -15.76 30.06
C ALA A 51 11.31 -16.74 29.70
N TYR A 52 11.49 -17.51 28.63
CA TYR A 52 10.54 -18.54 28.24
C TYR A 52 10.23 -19.48 29.42
N GLN A 53 8.96 -19.79 29.63
CA GLN A 53 8.44 -20.57 30.78
C GLN A 53 8.66 -19.95 32.17
N SER A 54 9.13 -18.70 32.26
CA SER A 54 9.13 -17.97 33.53
C SER A 54 7.72 -17.62 33.99
N ARG A 55 7.57 -17.26 35.28
CA ARG A 55 6.28 -16.77 35.79
C ARG A 55 5.81 -15.49 35.09
N GLY A 56 6.73 -14.62 34.68
CA GLY A 56 6.39 -13.41 33.93
C GLY A 56 5.85 -13.73 32.55
N TYR A 57 6.48 -14.69 31.85
CA TYR A 57 6.02 -15.21 30.57
C TYR A 57 4.61 -15.81 30.67
N TYR A 58 4.39 -16.74 31.61
CA TYR A 58 3.08 -17.36 31.82
C TYR A 58 2.01 -16.34 32.24
N ALA A 59 2.37 -15.29 32.97
CA ALA A 59 1.43 -14.26 33.37
C ALA A 59 0.89 -13.50 32.15
N SER A 60 1.74 -13.16 31.18
CA SER A 60 1.31 -12.54 29.92
C SER A 60 0.52 -13.50 29.03
N LEU A 61 0.99 -14.74 28.88
CA LEU A 61 0.31 -15.76 28.08
C LEU A 61 -1.11 -16.05 28.58
N LEU A 62 -1.26 -16.26 29.89
CA LEU A 62 -2.58 -16.53 30.47
C LEU A 62 -3.46 -15.27 30.54
N ALA A 63 -2.88 -14.07 30.56
CA ALA A 63 -3.66 -12.84 30.47
C ALA A 63 -4.33 -12.69 29.10
N GLU A 64 -3.60 -12.96 28.02
CA GLU A 64 -4.13 -12.96 26.66
C GLU A 64 -5.27 -14.00 26.52
N ALA A 65 -5.06 -15.23 26.99
CA ALA A 65 -6.08 -16.28 27.00
C ALA A 65 -7.34 -15.92 27.82
N ARG A 66 -7.20 -15.08 28.84
CA ARG A 66 -8.32 -14.58 29.67
C ARG A 66 -8.98 -13.32 29.09
N GLY A 67 -8.50 -12.81 27.95
CA GLY A 67 -9.00 -11.56 27.36
C GLY A 67 -8.62 -10.30 28.15
N HIS A 68 -7.61 -10.39 29.02
CA HIS A 68 -7.04 -9.25 29.73
C HIS A 68 -6.05 -8.53 28.82
N ARG A 69 -5.98 -7.20 28.90
CA ARG A 69 -4.98 -6.44 28.13
C ARG A 69 -3.69 -6.39 28.95
N ILE A 70 -2.60 -6.98 28.50
CA ILE A 70 -1.34 -7.02 29.25
C ILE A 70 -0.20 -6.32 28.49
N ILE A 71 0.74 -5.73 29.22
CA ILE A 71 2.04 -5.29 28.71
C ILE A 71 3.17 -5.82 29.60
N PRO A 72 4.28 -6.36 29.05
CA PRO A 72 4.46 -6.70 27.64
C PRO A 72 3.58 -7.89 27.21
N SER A 73 3.31 -8.00 25.91
CA SER A 73 2.71 -9.20 25.32
C SER A 73 3.72 -10.35 25.29
N VAL A 74 3.24 -11.57 25.06
CA VAL A 74 4.12 -12.73 24.86
C VAL A 74 5.04 -12.54 23.66
N GLU A 75 4.50 -11.99 22.57
CA GLU A 75 5.24 -11.64 21.36
C GLU A 75 6.42 -10.71 21.66
N THR A 76 6.19 -9.59 22.35
CA THR A 76 7.28 -8.67 22.74
C THR A 76 8.34 -9.33 23.62
N MET A 77 7.96 -10.30 24.47
CA MET A 77 8.92 -11.06 25.27
C MET A 77 9.78 -11.98 24.42
N ILE A 78 9.18 -12.62 23.41
CA ILE A 78 9.88 -13.51 22.47
C ILE A 78 10.81 -12.69 21.59
N ASP A 79 10.33 -11.59 21.00
CA ASP A 79 11.15 -10.72 20.16
C ASP A 79 12.41 -10.27 20.92
N LEU A 80 12.26 -9.72 22.13
CA LEU A 80 13.38 -9.24 22.94
C LEU A 80 14.25 -10.35 23.57
N SER A 81 13.93 -11.63 23.37
CA SER A 81 14.72 -12.74 23.91
C SER A 81 16.05 -12.91 23.17
N GLU A 82 16.08 -12.67 21.86
CA GLU A 82 17.26 -12.82 21.01
C GLU A 82 17.37 -11.69 19.99
N LYS A 83 18.59 -11.16 19.78
CA LYS A 83 18.83 -10.03 18.87
C LYS A 83 18.28 -10.27 17.47
N LYS A 84 18.45 -11.50 16.95
CA LYS A 84 18.03 -11.90 15.60
C LYS A 84 16.53 -11.68 15.33
N LEU A 85 15.70 -11.76 16.37
CA LEU A 85 14.25 -11.66 16.22
C LEU A 85 13.78 -10.22 15.98
N TYR A 86 14.59 -9.22 16.34
CA TYR A 86 14.30 -7.81 16.12
C TYR A 86 15.32 -7.08 15.23
N GLU A 87 16.18 -7.81 14.51
CA GLU A 87 17.20 -7.22 13.63
C GLU A 87 16.61 -6.31 12.55
N ASN A 88 15.39 -6.60 12.10
CA ASN A 88 14.65 -5.79 11.14
C ASN A 88 14.27 -4.38 11.66
N ALA A 89 14.07 -4.22 12.97
CA ALA A 89 13.74 -2.94 13.59
C ALA A 89 14.99 -2.06 13.81
N LEU A 90 16.18 -2.66 13.90
CA LEU A 90 17.42 -1.94 14.23
C LEU A 90 17.77 -0.79 13.28
N PRO A 91 17.66 -0.91 11.94
CA PRO A 91 18.03 0.19 11.04
C PRO A 91 17.21 1.47 11.29
N GLU A 92 15.91 1.34 11.55
CA GLU A 92 15.03 2.47 11.83
C GLU A 92 15.34 3.08 13.20
N LEU A 93 15.52 2.22 14.21
CA LEU A 93 15.84 2.64 15.58
C LEU A 93 17.21 3.32 15.66
N ASP A 94 18.23 2.80 14.96
CA ASP A 94 19.56 3.40 14.86
C ASP A 94 19.49 4.76 14.15
N ALA A 95 18.71 4.89 13.07
CA ALA A 95 18.53 6.17 12.39
C ALA A 95 17.88 7.21 13.31
N ALA A 96 16.83 6.82 14.05
CA ALA A 96 16.16 7.69 15.01
C ALA A 96 17.08 8.10 16.18
N LEU A 97 17.88 7.16 16.69
CA LEU A 97 18.86 7.41 17.75
C LEU A 97 19.96 8.37 17.27
N ARG A 98 20.53 8.13 16.09
CA ARG A 98 21.56 9.01 15.49
C ARG A 98 21.04 10.43 15.32
N LYS A 99 19.83 10.58 14.78
CA LYS A 99 19.18 11.88 14.62
C LYS A 99 18.98 12.61 15.95
N ALA A 100 18.63 11.88 17.02
CA ALA A 100 18.51 12.47 18.35
C ALA A 100 19.87 12.93 18.93
N CYS A 101 20.97 12.31 18.49
CA CYS A 101 22.32 12.62 18.95
C CYS A 101 23.06 13.66 18.09
N GLU A 102 22.53 14.07 16.92
CA GLU A 102 23.19 15.01 16.00
C GLU A 102 23.61 16.34 16.65
N LYS A 103 22.89 16.79 17.68
CA LYS A 103 23.08 18.11 18.32
C LYS A 103 23.63 18.04 19.74
N GLY A 104 24.24 16.93 20.16
CA GLY A 104 24.85 16.88 21.49
C GLY A 104 25.65 15.62 21.77
N THR A 105 26.08 15.47 23.02
CA THR A 105 26.82 14.29 23.49
C THR A 105 25.96 13.02 23.38
N ALA A 106 26.62 11.93 23.01
CA ALA A 106 26.02 10.60 22.95
C ALA A 106 25.49 10.21 24.34
N PRO A 107 24.29 9.61 24.43
CA PRO A 107 23.72 9.22 25.70
C PRO A 107 24.52 8.07 26.32
N ALA A 108 24.56 8.05 27.66
CA ALA A 108 25.19 6.96 28.40
C ALA A 108 24.47 5.62 28.13
N SER A 109 25.25 4.54 28.00
CA SER A 109 24.73 3.18 27.84
C SER A 109 24.62 2.50 29.21
N PRO A 110 23.49 1.87 29.57
CA PRO A 110 22.27 1.76 28.78
C PRO A 110 21.39 3.02 28.84
N ILE A 111 20.68 3.30 27.75
CA ILE A 111 19.56 4.26 27.75
C ILE A 111 18.35 3.55 28.36
N ARG A 112 17.85 4.07 29.48
CA ARG A 112 16.67 3.51 30.16
C ARG A 112 15.40 4.22 29.70
N LEU A 113 14.42 3.45 29.26
CA LEU A 113 13.13 3.92 28.78
C LEU A 113 12.01 3.28 29.58
N TYR A 114 11.05 4.09 30.03
CA TYR A 114 9.89 3.63 30.80
C TYR A 114 8.60 4.01 30.08
N PHE A 115 7.81 3.02 29.66
CA PHE A 115 6.56 3.21 28.90
C PHE A 115 6.71 4.14 27.68
N GLY A 116 7.87 4.09 27.01
CA GLY A 116 8.20 4.97 25.87
C GLY A 116 8.58 6.40 26.23
N TYR A 117 8.84 6.68 27.50
CA TYR A 117 9.37 7.94 27.99
C TYR A 117 10.86 7.83 28.31
N SER A 118 11.59 8.90 28.01
CA SER A 118 12.99 9.11 28.40
C SER A 118 13.07 10.35 29.27
N ASP A 119 14.08 10.40 30.14
CA ASP A 119 14.44 11.59 30.91
C ASP A 119 15.15 12.64 30.02
N ASP A 120 15.75 12.19 28.92
CA ASP A 120 16.34 13.08 27.92
C ASP A 120 15.29 13.48 26.87
N SER A 121 14.92 14.77 26.88
CA SER A 121 13.97 15.34 25.90
C SER A 121 14.37 15.12 24.44
N ARG A 122 15.67 15.00 24.14
CA ARG A 122 16.18 14.74 22.77
C ARG A 122 15.77 13.36 22.29
N LEU A 123 15.65 12.40 23.20
CA LEU A 123 15.33 11.00 22.92
C LEU A 123 13.82 10.75 22.88
N GLU A 124 12.95 11.75 23.04
CA GLU A 124 11.50 11.52 23.13
C GLU A 124 10.93 10.81 21.88
N ARG A 125 11.41 11.19 20.69
CA ARG A 125 10.99 10.55 19.42
C ARG A 125 11.50 9.11 19.33
N PHE A 126 12.76 8.89 19.70
CA PHE A 126 13.37 7.57 19.75
C PHE A 126 12.66 6.66 20.76
N ALA A 127 12.36 7.16 21.95
CA ALA A 127 11.69 6.43 23.02
C ALA A 127 10.26 6.00 22.64
N LYS A 128 9.51 6.87 21.95
CA LYS A 128 8.20 6.53 21.39
C LYS A 128 8.31 5.43 20.33
N LEU A 129 9.26 5.57 19.39
CA LEU A 129 9.48 4.58 18.33
C LEU A 129 9.88 3.21 18.90
N VAL A 130 10.78 3.17 19.89
CA VAL A 130 11.12 1.92 20.60
C VAL A 130 9.88 1.30 21.24
N PHE A 131 9.02 2.10 21.86
CA PHE A 131 7.81 1.61 22.52
C PHE A 131 6.72 1.17 21.54
N ASP A 132 6.68 1.75 20.34
CA ASP A 132 5.79 1.33 19.26
C ASP A 132 6.19 -0.05 18.72
N TRP A 133 7.50 -0.31 18.56
CA TRP A 133 8.05 -1.62 18.21
C TRP A 133 7.92 -2.64 19.35
N PHE A 134 8.31 -2.24 20.57
CA PHE A 134 8.36 -3.12 21.75
C PHE A 134 7.56 -2.50 22.89
N ARG A 135 6.28 -2.86 22.97
CA ARG A 135 5.38 -2.38 24.04
C ARG A 135 5.71 -3.01 25.38
N ALA A 136 6.73 -2.48 26.03
CA ALA A 136 7.25 -2.95 27.30
C ALA A 136 7.26 -1.84 28.37
N PRO A 137 6.99 -2.16 29.65
CA PRO A 137 6.98 -1.16 30.72
C PRO A 137 8.35 -0.50 30.96
N ALA A 138 9.43 -1.26 30.86
CA ALA A 138 10.79 -0.79 31.12
C ALA A 138 11.81 -1.51 30.24
N LEU A 139 12.59 -0.75 29.49
CA LEU A 139 13.61 -1.23 28.56
C LEU A 139 14.96 -0.54 28.79
N ASP A 140 16.03 -1.34 28.69
CA ASP A 140 17.42 -0.91 28.66
C ASP A 140 17.94 -1.06 27.22
N ILE A 141 18.34 0.05 26.60
CA ILE A 141 18.97 0.08 25.28
C ILE A 141 20.49 0.15 25.45
N HIS A 142 21.17 -0.95 25.17
CA HIS A 142 22.62 -1.03 25.24
C HIS A 142 23.22 -0.60 23.90
N LEU A 143 24.14 0.36 23.95
CA LEU A 143 24.89 0.83 22.79
C LEU A 143 26.21 0.07 22.63
N GLU A 144 26.72 0.00 21.40
CA GLU A 144 28.07 -0.51 21.12
C GLU A 144 29.14 0.40 21.75
N ALA A 145 30.14 -0.21 22.39
CA ALA A 145 31.26 0.53 22.97
C ALA A 145 32.20 1.01 21.86
N ASN A 146 32.67 2.25 21.96
CA ASN A 146 33.64 2.86 21.03
C ASN A 146 33.18 2.96 19.57
N ALA A 147 31.87 2.88 19.30
CA ALA A 147 31.35 3.14 17.97
C ALA A 147 31.43 4.65 17.66
N ALA A 148 31.89 5.01 16.46
CA ALA A 148 31.96 6.41 16.01
C ALA A 148 30.59 7.10 16.01
N MET A 149 29.52 6.32 15.82
CA MET A 149 28.13 6.75 15.89
C MET A 149 27.35 5.84 16.84
N PRO A 150 26.39 6.38 17.62
CA PRO A 150 25.57 5.58 18.52
C PRO A 150 24.82 4.51 17.72
N THR A 151 25.05 3.26 18.11
CA THR A 151 24.52 2.08 17.43
C THR A 151 24.04 1.09 18.48
N ILE A 152 22.85 0.54 18.28
CA ILE A 152 22.19 -0.34 19.25
C ILE A 152 22.83 -1.73 19.21
N ARG A 153 23.48 -2.10 20.31
CA ARG A 153 24.01 -3.44 20.53
C ARG A 153 22.89 -4.42 20.88
N ARG A 154 22.03 -4.05 21.84
CA ARG A 154 20.98 -4.90 22.39
C ARG A 154 19.85 -4.08 23.01
N ILE A 155 18.63 -4.57 22.88
CA ILE A 155 17.45 -4.09 23.62
C ILE A 155 17.10 -5.17 24.63
N ALA A 156 16.88 -4.81 25.90
CA ALA A 156 16.55 -5.76 26.96
C ALA A 156 15.51 -5.17 27.93
N PHE A 157 14.79 -6.02 28.64
CA PHE A 157 13.95 -5.57 29.75
C PHE A 157 14.78 -5.05 30.92
N SER A 158 14.39 -3.90 31.47
CA SER A 158 15.01 -3.39 32.69
C SER A 158 14.64 -4.28 33.89
N THR A 159 15.59 -4.54 34.78
CA THR A 159 15.36 -5.30 36.00
C THR A 159 15.06 -4.36 37.17
N LEU A 160 13.85 -4.38 37.71
CA LEU A 160 13.43 -3.50 38.82
C LEU A 160 14.39 -3.50 40.02
N GLY A 161 14.89 -4.66 40.42
CA GLY A 161 15.80 -4.78 41.58
C GLY A 161 17.18 -4.14 41.38
N LYS A 162 17.48 -3.60 40.19
CA LYS A 162 18.72 -2.88 39.89
C LYS A 162 18.51 -1.36 39.78
N LEU A 163 17.28 -0.88 39.94
CA LEU A 163 16.95 0.54 39.85
C LEU A 163 17.22 1.22 41.20
N ASP A 164 17.88 2.37 41.16
CA ASP A 164 18.03 3.22 42.34
C ASP A 164 16.73 3.99 42.66
N THR A 165 16.74 4.76 43.77
CA THR A 165 15.56 5.54 44.20
C THR A 165 15.10 6.55 43.16
N ALA A 166 16.02 7.19 42.43
CA ALA A 166 15.68 8.18 41.41
C ALA A 166 15.05 7.49 40.18
N GLU A 167 15.56 6.32 39.81
CA GLU A 167 15.08 5.49 38.71
C GLU A 167 13.71 4.90 38.98
N MET A 168 13.50 4.42 40.20
CA MET A 168 12.18 4.01 40.65
C MET A 168 11.21 5.19 40.60
N GLY A 169 11.61 6.38 41.05
CA GLY A 169 10.83 7.60 40.91
C GLY A 169 10.42 7.90 39.45
N ARG A 170 11.36 7.79 38.51
CA ARG A 170 11.10 7.95 37.06
C ARG A 170 10.13 6.89 36.53
N LEU A 171 10.27 5.64 36.94
CA LEU A 171 9.35 4.56 36.56
C LEU A 171 7.93 4.85 37.07
N TYR A 172 7.78 5.30 38.32
CA TYR A 172 6.46 5.65 38.87
C TYR A 172 5.81 6.80 38.11
N ALA A 173 6.56 7.88 37.84
CA ALA A 173 6.05 9.01 37.06
C ALA A 173 5.65 8.59 35.62
N ALA A 174 6.45 7.74 34.98
CA ALA A 174 6.13 7.20 33.66
C ALA A 174 4.89 6.29 33.68
N MET A 175 4.76 5.43 34.69
CA MET A 175 3.60 4.56 34.89
C MET A 175 2.33 5.39 35.17
N GLU A 176 2.42 6.40 36.01
CA GLU A 176 1.32 7.33 36.26
C GLU A 176 0.92 8.04 34.97
N ARG A 177 1.85 8.62 34.21
CA ARG A 177 1.56 9.25 32.91
C ARG A 177 0.93 8.26 31.91
N TYR A 178 1.41 7.03 31.87
CA TYR A 178 0.89 5.97 31.01
C TYR A 178 -0.53 5.54 31.39
N THR A 179 -0.83 5.48 32.69
CA THR A 179 -2.12 4.99 33.22
C THR A 179 -3.16 6.09 33.45
N ALA A 180 -2.73 7.34 33.65
CA ALA A 180 -3.53 8.56 33.81
C ALA A 180 -4.02 9.13 32.48
N ARG A 181 -3.33 8.80 31.38
CA ARG A 181 -4.00 8.79 30.09
C ARG A 181 -5.15 7.80 30.22
N GLU A 182 -6.37 8.33 30.36
CA GLU A 182 -7.50 7.65 29.75
C GLU A 182 -6.99 7.31 28.36
N TRP A 183 -6.78 6.01 28.14
CA TRP A 183 -6.65 5.53 26.79
C TRP A 183 -7.99 5.97 26.21
N ARG A 184 -8.03 7.15 25.55
CA ARG A 184 -8.94 7.40 24.46
C ARG A 184 -8.80 6.09 23.73
N ALA A 185 -9.83 5.25 23.83
CA ALA A 185 -9.88 4.06 23.02
C ALA A 185 -9.49 4.61 21.66
N ALA A 186 -8.35 4.16 21.10
CA ALA A 186 -8.04 4.47 19.71
C ALA A 186 -9.35 4.13 19.01
N LYS A 187 -10.12 5.17 18.60
CA LYS A 187 -11.60 5.15 18.45
C LYS A 187 -11.94 3.72 18.16
N THR A 188 -12.44 2.91 19.12
CA THR A 188 -12.35 1.44 19.04
C THR A 188 -12.58 1.09 17.60
N LYS A 189 -11.49 0.85 16.83
CA LYS A 189 -11.65 0.71 15.38
C LYS A 189 -12.53 -0.52 15.41
N THR A 190 -13.79 -0.38 15.01
CA THR A 190 -14.65 -1.53 14.83
C THR A 190 -13.75 -2.48 14.05
N PRO A 191 -13.33 -3.62 14.63
CA PRO A 191 -12.27 -4.42 14.04
C PRO A 191 -12.67 -4.59 12.59
N SER A 192 -11.80 -4.13 11.69
CA SER A 192 -12.16 -4.11 10.28
C SER A 192 -12.57 -5.52 9.93
N LYS A 193 -13.74 -5.65 9.33
CA LYS A 193 -14.30 -6.93 8.91
C LYS A 193 -13.38 -7.59 7.87
N TYR A 194 -12.71 -6.76 7.07
CA TYR A 194 -11.78 -7.17 6.02
C TYR A 194 -10.47 -6.38 6.06
N ALA A 195 -9.40 -6.98 5.56
CA ALA A 195 -8.09 -6.39 5.35
C ALA A 195 -7.70 -6.48 3.87
N PHE A 196 -7.50 -5.35 3.20
CA PHE A 196 -7.10 -5.29 1.79
C PHE A 196 -5.63 -4.91 1.69
N ALA A 197 -4.89 -5.66 0.89
CA ALA A 197 -3.52 -5.32 0.55
C ALA A 197 -3.50 -4.38 -0.67
N THR A 198 -2.70 -3.32 -0.62
CA THR A 198 -2.44 -2.46 -1.78
C THR A 198 -0.98 -2.59 -2.20
N LEU A 199 -0.70 -3.27 -3.31
CA LEU A 199 0.67 -3.36 -3.82
C LEU A 199 1.07 -2.03 -4.45
N CYS A 200 2.13 -1.42 -3.92
CA CYS A 200 2.70 -0.19 -4.43
C CYS A 200 4.22 -0.19 -4.28
N ASP A 201 4.94 0.47 -5.18
CA ASP A 201 6.36 0.81 -5.00
C ASP A 201 6.49 2.29 -4.60
N PRO A 202 6.90 2.60 -3.35
CA PRO A 202 7.13 3.97 -2.91
C PRO A 202 8.20 4.73 -3.71
N ARG A 203 8.98 4.04 -4.55
CA ARG A 203 10.04 4.61 -5.39
C ARG A 203 9.63 4.78 -6.85
N GLU A 204 8.44 4.32 -7.25
CA GLU A 204 7.95 4.51 -8.61
C GLU A 204 7.71 6.00 -8.89
N GLU A 205 8.23 6.50 -10.00
CA GLU A 205 8.13 7.92 -10.35
C GLU A 205 6.74 8.30 -10.88
N LEU A 206 6.10 7.38 -11.61
CA LEU A 206 4.79 7.56 -12.24
C LEU A 206 3.84 6.43 -11.82
N PRO A 207 3.51 6.32 -10.51
CA PRO A 207 2.61 5.29 -10.05
C PRO A 207 1.18 5.56 -10.56
N PRO A 208 0.38 4.52 -10.83
CA PRO A 208 -1.02 4.66 -11.23
C PRO A 208 -1.89 5.40 -10.20
N SER A 209 -1.51 5.34 -8.92
CA SER A 209 -2.08 6.17 -7.86
C SER A 209 -1.01 6.66 -6.89
N SER A 210 -1.08 7.93 -6.53
CA SER A 210 -0.21 8.54 -5.54
C SER A 210 -0.49 8.01 -4.12
N VAL A 211 0.53 8.10 -3.25
CA VAL A 211 0.42 7.69 -1.84
C VAL A 211 -0.71 8.43 -1.12
N ASP A 212 -0.94 9.70 -1.44
CA ASP A 212 -1.99 10.49 -0.80
C ASP A 212 -3.39 10.09 -1.28
N THR A 213 -3.51 9.67 -2.54
CA THR A 213 -4.72 9.02 -3.07
C THR A 213 -5.00 7.69 -2.36
N LEU A 214 -3.99 6.83 -2.16
CA LEU A 214 -4.17 5.57 -1.43
C LEU A 214 -4.59 5.80 0.02
N LYS A 215 -4.04 6.82 0.69
CA LYS A 215 -4.51 7.25 2.03
C LYS A 215 -5.93 7.79 2.00
N HIS A 216 -6.34 8.48 0.94
CA HIS A 216 -7.72 8.92 0.77
C HIS A 216 -8.66 7.71 0.70
N TRP A 217 -8.36 6.76 -0.19
CA TRP A 217 -9.14 5.52 -0.31
C TRP A 217 -9.22 4.75 1.00
N ALA A 218 -8.09 4.58 1.71
CA ALA A 218 -8.05 3.91 3.01
C ALA A 218 -8.99 4.56 4.05
N ARG A 219 -9.14 5.89 4.03
CA ARG A 219 -10.09 6.61 4.91
C ARG A 219 -11.55 6.34 4.54
N VAL A 220 -11.87 6.23 3.25
CA VAL A 220 -13.22 5.89 2.77
C VAL A 220 -13.53 4.43 3.10
N ALA A 221 -12.63 3.51 2.77
CA ALA A 221 -12.73 2.08 3.05
C ALA A 221 -12.91 1.77 4.54
N ALA A 222 -12.23 2.50 5.42
CA ALA A 222 -12.40 2.36 6.87
C ALA A 222 -13.83 2.63 7.36
N ARG A 223 -14.60 3.50 6.67
CA ARG A 223 -16.02 3.74 6.99
C ARG A 223 -16.91 2.53 6.62
N LEU A 224 -16.44 1.70 5.71
CA LEU A 224 -17.08 0.45 5.28
C LEU A 224 -16.55 -0.78 6.06
N GLY A 225 -15.75 -0.56 7.10
CA GLY A 225 -15.19 -1.64 7.92
C GLY A 225 -14.05 -2.40 7.25
N VAL A 226 -13.33 -1.76 6.32
CA VAL A 226 -12.17 -2.35 5.64
C VAL A 226 -10.89 -1.64 6.10
N ASP A 227 -9.87 -2.40 6.50
CA ASP A 227 -8.51 -1.86 6.69
C ASP A 227 -7.73 -2.02 5.38
N VAL A 228 -7.09 -0.95 4.91
CA VAL A 228 -6.27 -0.98 3.70
C VAL A 228 -4.81 -0.82 4.12
N GLU A 229 -3.99 -1.83 3.85
CA GLU A 229 -2.55 -1.85 4.17
C GLU A 229 -1.73 -1.78 2.88
N PRO A 230 -0.83 -0.79 2.72
CA PRO A 230 0.12 -0.79 1.62
C PRO A 230 1.15 -1.91 1.83
N ILE A 231 1.39 -2.69 0.78
CA ILE A 231 2.37 -3.76 0.74
C ILE A 231 3.37 -3.53 -0.40
N THR A 232 4.55 -4.13 -0.29
CA THR A 232 5.61 -4.01 -1.31
C THR A 232 5.93 -5.36 -1.91
N ARG A 233 6.81 -5.38 -2.92
CA ARG A 233 7.41 -6.61 -3.49
C ARG A 233 7.87 -7.63 -2.44
N LYS A 234 8.32 -7.19 -1.26
CA LYS A 234 8.85 -8.08 -0.20
C LYS A 234 7.76 -8.83 0.57
N ASP A 235 6.52 -8.37 0.48
CA ASP A 235 5.40 -8.85 1.29
C ASP A 235 4.61 -9.98 0.62
N LEU A 236 5.09 -10.51 -0.52
CA LEU A 236 4.46 -11.64 -1.20
C LEU A 236 4.17 -12.83 -0.25
N PRO A 237 5.07 -13.20 0.69
CA PRO A 237 4.78 -14.27 1.65
C PRO A 237 3.61 -13.96 2.62
N ARG A 238 3.35 -12.67 2.89
CA ARG A 238 2.27 -12.20 3.77
C ARG A 238 0.95 -11.98 3.04
N LEU A 239 0.91 -12.12 1.70
CA LEU A 239 -0.28 -11.83 0.90
C LEU A 239 -1.51 -12.61 1.39
N ALA A 240 -1.34 -13.86 1.83
CA ALA A 240 -2.43 -14.71 2.33
C ALA A 240 -3.06 -14.22 3.65
N ASN A 241 -2.50 -13.20 4.30
CA ASN A 241 -3.08 -12.59 5.50
C ASN A 241 -4.15 -11.53 5.19
N PHE A 242 -4.36 -11.22 3.90
CA PHE A 242 -5.32 -10.24 3.43
C PHE A 242 -6.49 -10.93 2.72
N ASP A 243 -7.64 -10.27 2.68
CA ASP A 243 -8.85 -10.76 2.03
C ASP A 243 -8.93 -10.36 0.55
N ALA A 244 -8.22 -9.31 0.14
CA ALA A 244 -8.19 -8.81 -1.23
C ALA A 244 -6.86 -8.15 -1.58
N LEU A 245 -6.57 -8.05 -2.87
CA LEU A 245 -5.38 -7.39 -3.41
C LEU A 245 -5.76 -6.30 -4.43
N PHE A 246 -5.28 -5.08 -4.23
CA PHE A 246 -5.31 -4.00 -5.20
C PHE A 246 -3.89 -3.63 -5.63
N ILE A 247 -3.55 -3.82 -6.89
CA ILE A 247 -2.24 -3.53 -7.46
C ILE A 247 -2.25 -2.10 -7.98
N ARG A 248 -1.38 -1.24 -7.48
CA ARG A 248 -1.18 0.16 -7.90
C ARG A 248 0.30 0.44 -8.14
N GLU A 249 0.87 -0.40 -8.98
CA GLU A 249 2.22 -0.35 -9.50
C GLU A 249 2.15 -0.75 -10.98
N THR A 250 3.06 -0.25 -11.81
CA THR A 250 3.15 -0.65 -13.23
C THR A 250 3.05 -2.16 -13.43
N THR A 251 2.04 -2.58 -14.17
CA THR A 251 1.79 -3.98 -14.49
C THR A 251 2.70 -4.46 -15.63
N SER A 252 3.26 -5.65 -15.49
CA SER A 252 4.03 -6.31 -16.54
C SER A 252 4.05 -7.82 -16.31
N ILE A 253 3.89 -8.59 -17.38
CA ILE A 253 3.84 -10.06 -17.37
C ILE A 253 5.13 -10.66 -16.82
N SER A 254 6.28 -9.99 -17.04
CA SER A 254 7.60 -10.45 -16.58
C SER A 254 7.97 -9.96 -15.17
N ASN A 255 7.14 -9.12 -14.54
CA ASN A 255 7.44 -8.47 -13.26
C ASN A 255 6.77 -9.16 -12.05
N HIS A 256 7.10 -8.73 -10.82
CA HIS A 256 6.50 -9.26 -9.60
C HIS A 256 5.00 -8.95 -9.49
N THR A 257 4.50 -7.86 -10.08
CA THR A 257 3.07 -7.50 -10.08
C THR A 257 2.22 -8.66 -10.63
N TYR A 258 2.64 -9.29 -11.73
CA TYR A 258 1.95 -10.47 -12.27
C TYR A 258 2.01 -11.68 -11.32
N ARG A 259 3.11 -11.85 -10.58
CA ARG A 259 3.24 -12.93 -9.58
C ARG A 259 2.28 -12.73 -8.40
N PHE A 260 2.11 -11.49 -7.95
CA PHE A 260 1.12 -11.13 -6.93
C PHE A 260 -0.30 -11.41 -7.41
N ALA A 261 -0.65 -10.95 -8.62
CA ALA A 261 -1.94 -11.20 -9.23
C ALA A 261 -2.26 -12.70 -9.32
N ARG A 262 -1.29 -13.49 -9.81
CA ARG A 262 -1.40 -14.95 -9.93
C ARG A 262 -1.58 -15.63 -8.58
N ARG A 263 -0.82 -15.19 -7.57
CA ARG A 263 -0.92 -15.74 -6.21
C ARG A 263 -2.27 -15.45 -5.59
N ALA A 264 -2.76 -14.22 -5.69
CA ALA A 264 -4.09 -13.86 -5.20
C ALA A 264 -5.19 -14.69 -5.88
N ALA A 265 -5.18 -14.75 -7.21
CA ALA A 265 -6.16 -15.54 -7.96
C ALA A 265 -6.13 -17.04 -7.61
N GLN A 266 -4.96 -17.62 -7.37
CA GLN A 266 -4.82 -19.03 -6.95
C GLN A 266 -5.40 -19.30 -5.56
N GLU A 267 -5.34 -18.33 -4.66
CA GLU A 267 -5.87 -18.43 -3.30
C GLU A 267 -7.36 -18.04 -3.23
N GLY A 268 -8.02 -17.80 -4.37
CA GLY A 268 -9.41 -17.35 -4.44
C GLY A 268 -9.61 -15.92 -3.93
N MET A 269 -8.53 -15.16 -3.76
CA MET A 269 -8.56 -13.78 -3.30
C MET A 269 -9.00 -12.85 -4.44
N PRO A 270 -10.04 -12.02 -4.24
CA PRO A 270 -10.39 -10.99 -5.20
C PRO A 270 -9.21 -10.05 -5.44
N VAL A 271 -8.85 -9.89 -6.71
CA VAL A 271 -7.68 -9.13 -7.12
C VAL A 271 -8.00 -8.20 -8.28
N ILE A 272 -7.51 -6.97 -8.18
CA ILE A 272 -7.41 -6.02 -9.28
C ILE A 272 -5.93 -5.60 -9.35
N ASP A 273 -5.22 -5.77 -10.44
CA ASP A 273 -5.68 -6.38 -11.70
C ASP A 273 -5.52 -7.89 -11.66
N ASP A 274 -6.51 -8.61 -12.20
CA ASP A 274 -6.42 -10.05 -12.31
C ASP A 274 -5.43 -10.46 -13.43
N PRO A 275 -4.81 -11.65 -13.33
CA PRO A 275 -3.80 -12.07 -14.30
C PRO A 275 -4.26 -12.12 -15.76
N ILE A 276 -5.54 -12.40 -16.01
CA ILE A 276 -6.06 -12.52 -17.38
C ILE A 276 -6.21 -11.10 -17.96
N SER A 277 -6.75 -10.17 -17.19
CA SER A 277 -6.84 -8.76 -17.58
C SER A 277 -5.47 -8.17 -17.92
N MET A 278 -4.45 -8.42 -17.09
CA MET A 278 -3.08 -7.96 -17.36
C MET A 278 -2.56 -8.45 -18.72
N ILE A 279 -2.75 -9.74 -19.05
CA ILE A 279 -2.31 -10.32 -20.33
C ILE A 279 -3.08 -9.70 -21.50
N ARG A 280 -4.41 -9.59 -21.37
CA ARG A 280 -5.29 -9.11 -22.44
C ARG A 280 -5.07 -7.63 -22.75
N CYS A 281 -4.86 -6.79 -21.73
CA CYS A 281 -4.69 -5.34 -21.90
C CYS A 281 -3.29 -4.96 -22.38
N THR A 282 -2.27 -5.75 -22.05
CA THR A 282 -0.88 -5.43 -22.44
C THR A 282 -0.68 -5.50 -23.96
N ASN A 283 -1.35 -6.43 -24.65
CA ASN A 283 -1.09 -6.72 -26.06
C ASN A 283 -2.04 -5.97 -27.01
N LYS A 284 -1.48 -4.98 -27.74
CA LYS A 284 -2.26 -4.11 -28.63
C LYS A 284 -2.85 -4.83 -29.85
N VAL A 285 -2.19 -5.88 -30.34
CA VAL A 285 -2.66 -6.70 -31.47
C VAL A 285 -3.89 -7.51 -31.02
N TYR A 286 -3.78 -8.15 -29.85
CA TYR A 286 -4.89 -8.89 -29.25
C TYR A 286 -6.10 -7.99 -29.00
N LEU A 287 -5.89 -6.80 -28.43
CA LEU A 287 -6.97 -5.82 -28.22
C LEU A 287 -7.64 -5.44 -29.54
N ASN A 288 -6.88 -5.11 -30.59
CA ASN A 288 -7.47 -4.72 -31.87
C ASN A 288 -8.36 -5.83 -32.46
N GLU A 289 -7.87 -7.08 -32.47
CA GLU A 289 -8.64 -8.25 -32.95
C GLU A 289 -9.90 -8.50 -32.11
N LEU A 290 -9.76 -8.47 -30.78
CA LEU A 290 -10.88 -8.72 -29.87
C LEU A 290 -11.99 -7.68 -30.05
N MET A 291 -11.62 -6.42 -30.24
CA MET A 291 -12.58 -5.32 -30.37
C MET A 291 -13.28 -5.36 -31.72
N ALA A 292 -12.54 -5.63 -32.80
CA ALA A 292 -13.11 -5.85 -34.13
C ALA A 292 -14.12 -7.02 -34.12
N ALA A 293 -13.77 -8.15 -33.50
CA ALA A 293 -14.65 -9.32 -33.39
C ALA A 293 -15.95 -9.05 -32.61
N ASN A 294 -15.94 -8.06 -31.71
CA ASN A 294 -17.11 -7.66 -30.90
C ASN A 294 -17.81 -6.38 -31.42
N GLY A 295 -17.44 -5.92 -32.62
CA GLY A 295 -18.04 -4.74 -33.26
C GLY A 295 -17.82 -3.45 -32.47
N VAL A 296 -16.74 -3.36 -31.70
CA VAL A 296 -16.28 -2.12 -31.06
C VAL A 296 -15.40 -1.38 -32.07
N ALA A 297 -15.77 -0.14 -32.38
CA ALA A 297 -15.06 0.66 -33.36
C ALA A 297 -13.64 0.98 -32.86
N CYS A 298 -12.63 0.60 -33.65
CA CYS A 298 -11.23 0.97 -33.47
C CYS A 298 -10.77 1.74 -34.70
N PRO A 299 -9.72 2.58 -34.62
CA PRO A 299 -9.11 3.14 -35.81
C PRO A 299 -8.66 2.01 -36.75
N PRO A 300 -8.77 2.19 -38.08
CA PRO A 300 -8.26 1.21 -39.05
C PRO A 300 -6.82 0.83 -38.74
N SER A 301 -6.53 -0.47 -38.71
CA SER A 301 -5.24 -1.01 -38.30
C SER A 301 -4.79 -2.12 -39.24
N VAL A 302 -3.49 -2.18 -39.51
CA VAL A 302 -2.82 -3.23 -40.30
C VAL A 302 -1.72 -3.85 -39.45
N MET A 303 -1.71 -5.19 -39.35
CA MET A 303 -0.60 -5.92 -38.74
C MET A 303 0.57 -6.00 -39.70
N ILE A 304 1.77 -5.80 -39.16
CA ILE A 304 3.02 -5.84 -39.90
C ILE A 304 3.85 -6.98 -39.31
N ALA A 305 4.03 -8.05 -40.08
CA ALA A 305 4.87 -9.20 -39.74
C ALA A 305 6.15 -9.24 -40.59
N GLY A 306 6.18 -8.50 -41.70
CA GLY A 306 7.31 -8.47 -42.62
C GLY A 306 7.32 -7.24 -43.50
N ARG A 307 8.31 -7.17 -44.41
CA ARG A 307 8.51 -6.02 -45.31
C ARG A 307 7.40 -5.92 -46.36
N GLU A 308 6.80 -7.04 -46.71
CA GLU A 308 5.67 -7.16 -47.64
C GLU A 308 4.42 -6.39 -47.16
N ASP A 309 4.29 -6.18 -45.85
CA ASP A 309 3.15 -5.48 -45.26
C ASP A 309 3.26 -3.96 -45.34
N PHE A 310 4.44 -3.41 -45.62
CA PHE A 310 4.66 -1.96 -45.58
C PHE A 310 3.86 -1.22 -46.65
N SER A 311 3.87 -1.73 -47.89
CA SER A 311 3.08 -1.15 -48.98
C SER A 311 1.59 -1.27 -48.71
N ARG A 312 1.14 -2.43 -48.17
CA ARG A 312 -0.26 -2.64 -47.78
C ARG A 312 -0.70 -1.66 -46.71
N ALA A 313 0.10 -1.44 -45.67
CA ALA A 313 -0.19 -0.47 -44.63
C ALA A 313 -0.26 0.96 -45.17
N ALA A 314 0.63 1.33 -46.10
CA ALA A 314 0.60 2.64 -46.76
C ALA A 314 -0.67 2.84 -47.61
N ASP A 315 -1.06 1.84 -48.38
CA ASP A 315 -2.23 1.90 -49.26
C ASP A 315 -3.55 1.94 -48.47
N GLU A 316 -3.67 1.15 -47.39
CA GLU A 316 -4.90 1.06 -46.60
C GLU A 316 -5.08 2.19 -45.59
N LEU A 317 -4.00 2.63 -44.92
CA LEU A 317 -4.08 3.59 -43.81
C LEU A 317 -3.75 5.03 -44.25
N GLY A 318 -2.93 5.19 -45.28
CA GLY A 318 -2.34 6.46 -45.66
C GLY A 318 -1.38 7.04 -44.61
N PHE A 319 -0.86 8.24 -44.87
CA PHE A 319 0.01 8.97 -43.96
C PHE A 319 -0.61 10.29 -43.47
N PRO A 320 -0.30 10.75 -42.25
CA PRO A 320 0.49 10.05 -41.24
C PRO A 320 -0.24 8.83 -40.64
N MET A 321 0.54 7.85 -40.18
CA MET A 321 0.05 6.70 -39.41
C MET A 321 0.81 6.55 -38.10
N VAL A 322 0.28 5.75 -37.17
CA VAL A 322 0.90 5.45 -35.89
C VAL A 322 1.37 4.01 -35.90
N LEU A 323 2.67 3.78 -35.75
CA LEU A 323 3.26 2.45 -35.60
C LEU A 323 3.42 2.15 -34.11
N LYS A 324 3.00 0.96 -33.69
CA LYS A 324 3.07 0.51 -32.30
C LYS A 324 3.68 -0.89 -32.16
N ILE A 325 4.46 -1.09 -31.11
CA ILE A 325 4.93 -2.42 -30.66
C ILE A 325 3.80 -3.07 -29.84
N PRO A 326 3.48 -4.36 -30.03
CA PRO A 326 2.39 -5.04 -29.33
C PRO A 326 2.53 -5.05 -27.82
N ASP A 327 3.72 -5.40 -27.32
CA ASP A 327 4.06 -5.45 -25.89
C ASP A 327 4.88 -4.21 -25.51
N GLY A 328 4.20 -3.15 -25.07
CA GLY A 328 4.87 -1.93 -24.66
C GLY A 328 3.99 -1.04 -23.78
N SER A 329 4.51 -0.71 -22.59
CA SER A 329 4.00 0.31 -21.69
C SER A 329 4.75 1.65 -21.89
N PHE A 330 4.11 2.77 -21.53
CA PHE A 330 4.71 4.12 -21.46
C PHE A 330 5.33 4.69 -22.76
N SER A 331 4.58 4.68 -23.87
CA SER A 331 4.86 5.50 -25.08
C SER A 331 6.21 5.25 -25.81
N ARG A 332 7.10 4.39 -25.31
CA ARG A 332 8.39 4.08 -25.96
C ARG A 332 8.24 3.29 -27.27
N GLY A 333 7.17 2.51 -27.37
CA GLY A 333 6.84 1.70 -28.55
C GLY A 333 5.72 2.28 -29.39
N VAL A 334 5.50 3.60 -29.41
CA VAL A 334 4.46 4.26 -30.22
C VAL A 334 5.07 5.45 -30.96
N LYS A 335 5.07 5.44 -32.29
CA LYS A 335 5.60 6.55 -33.09
C LYS A 335 4.70 6.90 -34.26
N LYS A 336 4.58 8.21 -34.52
CA LYS A 336 3.93 8.72 -35.72
C LYS A 336 4.92 8.67 -36.89
N VAL A 337 4.46 8.17 -38.03
CA VAL A 337 5.22 8.02 -39.26
C VAL A 337 4.55 8.85 -40.35
N GLU A 338 5.34 9.65 -41.07
CA GLU A 338 4.85 10.64 -42.05
C GLU A 338 4.93 10.14 -43.50
N ASP A 339 5.75 9.12 -43.79
CA ASP A 339 5.98 8.60 -45.13
C ASP A 339 6.43 7.13 -45.14
N LEU A 340 6.42 6.52 -46.33
CA LEU A 340 6.83 5.12 -46.51
C LEU A 340 8.29 4.86 -46.13
N PRO A 341 9.29 5.68 -46.54
CA PRO A 341 10.67 5.48 -46.10
C PRO A 341 10.84 5.50 -44.57
N GLY A 342 10.10 6.38 -43.88
CA GLY A 342 10.05 6.44 -42.43
C GLY A 342 9.45 5.18 -41.82
N LEU A 343 8.39 4.63 -42.43
CA LEU A 343 7.76 3.37 -42.02
C LEU A 343 8.75 2.21 -42.16
N GLU A 344 9.35 2.04 -43.34
CA GLU A 344 10.28 0.96 -43.63
C GLU A 344 11.47 0.97 -42.67
N LYS A 345 12.05 2.16 -42.43
CA LYS A 345 13.17 2.31 -41.52
C LYS A 345 12.79 1.93 -40.10
N LEU A 346 11.69 2.48 -39.59
CA LEU A 346 11.30 2.27 -38.19
C LEU A 346 10.82 0.84 -37.95
N ALA A 347 9.95 0.33 -38.82
CA ALA A 347 9.40 -1.02 -38.70
C ALA A 347 10.49 -2.09 -38.85
N THR A 348 11.46 -1.91 -39.76
CA THR A 348 12.60 -2.85 -39.87
C THR A 348 13.37 -2.93 -38.56
N THR A 349 13.69 -1.79 -37.93
CA THR A 349 14.41 -1.80 -36.64
C THR A 349 13.58 -2.43 -35.54
N TRP A 350 12.28 -2.14 -35.45
CA TRP A 350 11.44 -2.70 -34.38
C TRP A 350 11.14 -4.20 -34.57
N LEU A 351 11.14 -4.69 -35.81
CA LEU A 351 11.00 -6.12 -36.11
C LEU A 351 12.27 -6.94 -35.76
N GLU A 352 13.40 -6.30 -35.44
CA GLU A 352 14.57 -7.02 -34.89
C GLU A 352 14.32 -7.53 -33.47
N ASP A 353 13.49 -6.82 -32.69
CA ASP A 353 13.19 -7.12 -31.29
C ASP A 353 11.76 -7.66 -31.07
N SER A 354 10.90 -7.64 -32.09
CA SER A 354 9.49 -8.05 -32.01
C SER A 354 9.02 -8.75 -33.28
N ASP A 355 8.32 -9.88 -33.17
CA ASP A 355 7.83 -10.63 -34.33
C ASP A 355 6.66 -9.93 -35.07
N LEU A 356 5.97 -9.00 -34.42
CA LEU A 356 4.78 -8.34 -34.93
C LEU A 356 4.76 -6.87 -34.55
N LEU A 357 4.23 -6.03 -35.43
CA LEU A 357 3.89 -4.64 -35.16
C LEU A 357 2.44 -4.37 -35.58
N ILE A 358 1.87 -3.28 -35.08
CA ILE A 358 0.57 -2.79 -35.52
C ILE A 358 0.70 -1.34 -36.00
N ALA A 359 0.34 -1.12 -37.27
CA ALA A 359 0.16 0.22 -37.83
C ALA A 359 -1.31 0.60 -37.72
N GLN A 360 -1.57 1.85 -37.38
CA GLN A 360 -2.92 2.35 -37.13
C GLN A 360 -3.10 3.73 -37.75
N LYS A 361 -4.27 3.98 -38.35
CA LYS A 361 -4.59 5.29 -38.94
C LYS A 361 -4.48 6.39 -37.88
N PHE A 362 -3.80 7.48 -38.23
CA PHE A 362 -3.72 8.64 -37.35
C PHE A 362 -5.06 9.38 -37.30
N MET A 363 -5.62 9.55 -36.10
CA MET A 363 -6.89 10.24 -35.87
C MET A 363 -6.66 11.45 -34.94
N PRO A 364 -6.59 12.68 -35.50
CA PRO A 364 -6.38 13.87 -34.70
C PRO A 364 -7.65 14.25 -33.92
N THR A 365 -7.50 14.54 -32.63
CA THR A 365 -8.58 14.97 -31.74
C THR A 365 -8.10 16.13 -30.87
N LYS A 366 -9.02 16.96 -30.38
CA LYS A 366 -8.70 18.08 -29.47
C LYS A 366 -8.45 17.61 -28.04
N PHE A 367 -9.02 16.47 -27.68
CA PHE A 367 -8.95 15.81 -26.39
C PHE A 367 -9.17 14.32 -26.62
N ASP A 368 -8.78 13.53 -25.63
CA ASP A 368 -9.11 12.11 -25.56
C ASP A 368 -9.95 11.86 -24.31
N TRP A 369 -10.96 10.99 -24.44
CA TRP A 369 -11.77 10.54 -23.33
C TRP A 369 -11.09 9.36 -22.64
N ARG A 370 -11.14 9.34 -21.31
CA ARG A 370 -10.90 8.15 -20.51
C ARG A 370 -12.14 7.83 -19.68
N ILE A 371 -12.69 6.65 -19.93
CA ILE A 371 -13.81 6.11 -19.16
C ILE A 371 -13.26 5.03 -18.24
N GLY A 372 -13.35 5.26 -16.93
CA GLY A 372 -13.12 4.24 -15.93
C GLY A 372 -14.30 3.29 -15.88
N VAL A 373 -14.05 1.99 -15.93
CA VAL A 373 -15.08 0.95 -15.81
C VAL A 373 -14.67 0.00 -14.69
N LEU A 374 -15.60 -0.36 -13.82
CA LEU A 374 -15.39 -1.30 -12.72
C LEU A 374 -16.53 -2.31 -12.70
N GLY A 375 -16.25 -3.60 -12.77
CA GLY A 375 -17.31 -4.61 -12.71
C GLY A 375 -18.31 -4.56 -13.87
N GLY A 376 -17.91 -4.00 -15.01
CA GLY A 376 -18.80 -3.80 -16.16
C GLY A 376 -19.75 -2.60 -16.06
N GLU A 377 -19.55 -1.74 -15.07
CA GLU A 377 -20.28 -0.48 -14.86
C GLU A 377 -19.34 0.73 -14.95
N PRO A 378 -19.83 1.91 -15.40
CA PRO A 378 -19.00 3.10 -15.49
C PRO A 378 -18.66 3.60 -14.09
N LEU A 379 -17.39 3.96 -13.86
CA LEU A 379 -16.85 4.40 -12.57
C LEU A 379 -16.52 5.90 -12.60
N PHE A 380 -15.88 6.39 -13.66
CA PHE A 380 -15.55 7.81 -13.85
C PHE A 380 -15.46 8.16 -15.34
N ALA A 381 -15.55 9.45 -15.67
CA ALA A 381 -15.36 9.97 -17.01
C ALA A 381 -14.50 11.24 -17.00
N VAL A 382 -13.38 11.23 -17.74
CA VAL A 382 -12.42 12.33 -17.82
C VAL A 382 -12.07 12.62 -19.27
N GLN A 383 -11.94 13.90 -19.61
CA GLN A 383 -11.25 14.33 -20.83
C GLN A 383 -9.83 14.78 -20.46
N TYR A 384 -8.84 14.23 -21.14
CA TYR A 384 -7.48 14.76 -21.12
C TYR A 384 -7.25 15.63 -22.34
N LEU A 385 -6.84 16.88 -22.11
CA LEU A 385 -6.50 17.83 -23.17
C LEU A 385 -5.11 17.51 -23.70
N MET A 386 -4.86 17.81 -24.98
CA MET A 386 -3.54 17.63 -25.57
C MET A 386 -2.52 18.62 -24.98
N ALA A 387 -1.28 18.19 -24.78
CA ALA A 387 -0.20 19.09 -24.37
C ALA A 387 0.08 20.13 -25.47
N LYS A 388 0.46 21.36 -25.10
CA LYS A 388 0.68 22.45 -26.07
C LYS A 388 1.66 22.02 -27.16
N GLN A 389 1.24 22.10 -28.42
CA GLN A 389 2.01 21.71 -29.62
C GLN A 389 2.38 20.21 -29.70
N HIS A 390 1.68 19.33 -28.99
CA HIS A 390 1.92 17.88 -29.02
C HIS A 390 0.63 17.11 -29.33
N TRP A 391 0.75 15.99 -30.05
CA TRP A 391 -0.39 15.17 -30.48
C TRP A 391 -0.76 14.06 -29.48
N GLN A 392 0.04 13.88 -28.43
CA GLN A 392 -0.24 13.03 -27.27
C GLN A 392 -0.49 13.89 -26.02
N ILE A 393 -1.22 13.34 -25.06
CA ILE A 393 -1.57 13.98 -23.77
C ILE A 393 -0.33 14.33 -22.93
N ILE A 394 0.76 13.57 -23.10
CA ILE A 394 2.04 13.75 -22.39
C ILE A 394 3.16 13.93 -23.44
N ASN A 395 3.94 15.00 -23.31
CA ASN A 395 5.16 15.19 -24.09
C ASN A 395 6.38 14.76 -23.23
N HIS A 396 7.02 13.65 -23.62
CA HIS A 396 8.22 13.14 -22.97
C HIS A 396 9.54 13.67 -23.59
N ASP A 397 9.47 14.42 -24.69
CA ASP A 397 10.63 14.83 -25.51
C ASP A 397 11.28 16.17 -25.08
N THR A 398 10.91 16.74 -23.91
CA THR A 398 11.41 18.07 -23.50
C THR A 398 12.71 18.06 -22.71
N GLY A 399 13.35 16.90 -22.49
CA GLY A 399 14.60 16.82 -21.69
C GLY A 399 14.45 17.35 -20.25
N GLY A 400 13.22 17.44 -19.75
CA GLY A 400 12.82 17.99 -18.45
C GLY A 400 11.53 17.34 -17.93
N ARG A 401 10.84 17.97 -16.96
CA ARG A 401 9.57 17.43 -16.42
C ARG A 401 8.51 17.33 -17.55
N PRO A 402 7.75 16.22 -17.63
CA PRO A 402 6.70 16.04 -18.63
C PRO A 402 5.71 17.21 -18.61
N MET A 403 5.35 17.74 -19.79
CA MET A 403 4.23 18.69 -19.91
C MET A 403 2.97 17.90 -20.18
N GLU A 404 2.10 17.81 -19.18
CA GLU A 404 0.76 17.24 -19.28
C GLU A 404 -0.24 18.32 -19.72
N GLY A 405 -1.21 17.97 -20.57
CA GLY A 405 -2.37 18.83 -20.80
C GLY A 405 -3.28 18.89 -19.56
N GLY A 406 -4.17 19.89 -19.50
CA GLY A 406 -5.18 19.95 -18.43
C GLY A 406 -6.19 18.80 -18.54
N PHE A 407 -6.95 18.54 -17.47
CA PHE A 407 -8.04 17.57 -17.46
C PHE A 407 -9.39 18.24 -17.20
N ARG A 408 -10.47 17.57 -17.61
CA ARG A 408 -11.85 17.91 -17.26
C ARG A 408 -12.59 16.65 -16.84
N SER A 409 -13.05 16.60 -15.60
CA SER A 409 -13.80 15.48 -15.07
C SER A 409 -15.30 15.76 -15.19
N PHE A 410 -16.06 14.74 -15.57
CA PHE A 410 -17.50 14.83 -15.79
C PHE A 410 -18.21 13.89 -14.82
N ALA A 411 -19.36 14.32 -14.30
CA ALA A 411 -20.26 13.38 -13.64
C ALA A 411 -20.76 12.38 -14.69
N LEU A 412 -20.99 11.13 -14.28
CA LEU A 412 -21.40 10.08 -15.21
C LEU A 412 -22.72 10.41 -15.92
N GLY A 413 -23.62 11.15 -15.25
CA GLY A 413 -24.86 11.63 -15.86
C GLY A 413 -24.69 12.74 -16.90
N ASP A 414 -23.57 13.46 -16.87
CA ASP A 414 -23.26 14.57 -17.78
C ASP A 414 -22.34 14.14 -18.93
N ALA A 415 -21.69 12.98 -18.81
CA ALA A 415 -20.87 12.41 -19.86
C ALA A 415 -21.74 11.95 -21.05
N PRO A 416 -21.28 12.13 -22.31
CA PRO A 416 -22.08 11.75 -23.47
C PRO A 416 -22.42 10.25 -23.47
N PRO A 417 -23.69 9.84 -23.62
CA PRO A 417 -24.11 8.44 -23.51
C PRO A 417 -23.40 7.50 -24.50
N HIS A 418 -23.12 7.97 -25.72
CA HIS A 418 -22.44 7.18 -26.75
C HIS A 418 -20.97 6.91 -26.43
N VAL A 419 -20.30 7.82 -25.71
CA VAL A 419 -18.92 7.63 -25.22
C VAL A 419 -18.89 6.62 -24.09
N LEU A 420 -19.84 6.72 -23.14
CA LEU A 420 -19.98 5.74 -22.05
C LEU A 420 -20.29 4.34 -22.58
N ASP A 421 -21.22 4.21 -23.53
CA ASP A 421 -21.56 2.92 -24.15
C ASP A 421 -20.35 2.28 -24.83
N ALA A 422 -19.59 3.06 -25.63
CA ALA A 422 -18.36 2.59 -26.26
C ALA A 422 -17.33 2.10 -25.23
N GLY A 423 -17.14 2.85 -24.14
CA GLY A 423 -16.25 2.48 -23.04
C GLY A 423 -16.66 1.17 -22.36
N LEU A 424 -17.95 1.03 -22.06
CA LEU A 424 -18.50 -0.16 -21.40
C LEU A 424 -18.42 -1.40 -22.27
N ARG A 425 -18.75 -1.28 -23.56
CA ARG A 425 -18.64 -2.38 -24.52
C ARG A 425 -17.21 -2.87 -24.65
N ALA A 426 -16.24 -1.94 -24.73
CA ALA A 426 -14.82 -2.29 -24.78
C ALA A 426 -14.35 -3.03 -23.51
N ALA A 427 -14.63 -2.48 -22.32
CA ALA A 427 -14.21 -3.09 -21.06
C ALA A 427 -14.81 -4.50 -20.85
N ARG A 428 -16.07 -4.71 -21.23
CA ARG A 428 -16.76 -6.02 -21.11
C ARG A 428 -16.15 -7.11 -21.98
N CYS A 429 -15.45 -6.76 -23.07
CA CYS A 429 -14.69 -7.73 -23.86
C CYS A 429 -13.51 -8.30 -23.07
N ILE A 430 -12.96 -7.53 -22.11
CA ILE A 430 -11.81 -7.94 -21.30
C ILE A 430 -12.25 -8.75 -20.08
N GLY A 431 -13.14 -8.20 -19.26
CA GLY A 431 -13.56 -8.82 -18.00
C GLY A 431 -14.38 -7.90 -17.10
N ASP A 432 -14.34 -8.15 -15.80
CA ASP A 432 -15.10 -7.47 -14.75
C ASP A 432 -14.22 -6.76 -13.70
N GLY A 433 -12.94 -6.55 -14.02
CA GLY A 433 -11.99 -5.80 -13.19
C GLY A 433 -12.20 -4.28 -13.22
N LEU A 434 -11.12 -3.54 -12.94
CA LEU A 434 -11.01 -2.09 -13.17
C LEU A 434 -10.32 -1.89 -14.51
N TYR A 435 -10.87 -1.01 -15.36
CA TYR A 435 -10.27 -0.67 -16.65
C TYR A 435 -10.35 0.82 -16.91
N GLY A 436 -9.31 1.39 -17.52
CA GLY A 436 -9.37 2.72 -18.11
C GLY A 436 -9.41 2.61 -19.62
N VAL A 437 -10.52 3.03 -20.21
CA VAL A 437 -10.77 2.91 -21.63
C VAL A 437 -10.51 4.25 -22.31
N ASP A 438 -9.50 4.27 -23.16
CA ASP A 438 -9.08 5.47 -23.90
C ASP A 438 -9.81 5.54 -25.25
N LEU A 439 -10.56 6.61 -25.45
CA LEU A 439 -11.45 6.81 -26.59
C LEU A 439 -11.13 8.13 -27.30
N LYS A 440 -11.16 8.10 -28.63
CA LYS A 440 -11.17 9.29 -29.47
C LYS A 440 -12.57 9.54 -29.99
N GLU A 441 -12.99 10.80 -29.95
CA GLU A 441 -14.26 11.25 -30.51
C GLU A 441 -13.97 12.12 -31.74
N THR A 442 -14.49 11.70 -32.89
CA THR A 442 -14.42 12.43 -34.17
C THR A 442 -15.82 12.60 -34.75
N ASP A 443 -15.93 13.33 -35.87
CA ASP A 443 -17.19 13.48 -36.59
C ASP A 443 -17.73 12.14 -37.13
N ASP A 444 -16.86 11.14 -37.30
CA ASP A 444 -17.22 9.79 -37.77
C ASP A 444 -17.66 8.85 -36.62
N GLY A 445 -17.53 9.28 -35.36
CA GLY A 445 -17.95 8.52 -34.18
C GLY A 445 -16.88 8.39 -33.09
N VAL A 446 -17.07 7.41 -32.20
CA VAL A 446 -16.17 7.12 -31.07
C VAL A 446 -15.36 5.89 -31.36
N PHE A 447 -14.03 6.02 -31.23
CA PHE A 447 -13.06 4.99 -31.56
C PHE A 447 -12.23 4.62 -30.34
N LEU A 448 -12.16 3.33 -30.05
CA LEU A 448 -11.31 2.78 -29.01
C LEU A 448 -9.84 2.81 -29.41
N ILE A 449 -9.01 3.37 -28.54
CA ILE A 449 -7.57 3.45 -28.72
C ILE A 449 -6.84 2.40 -27.90
N GLU A 450 -7.21 2.25 -26.63
CA GLU A 450 -6.55 1.34 -25.69
C GLU A 450 -7.48 1.02 -24.51
N VAL A 451 -7.31 -0.16 -23.92
CA VAL A 451 -7.89 -0.52 -22.63
C VAL A 451 -6.73 -0.81 -21.69
N ASN A 452 -6.65 -0.05 -20.60
CA ASN A 452 -5.62 -0.21 -19.58
C ASN A 452 -6.18 -1.01 -18.41
N ASP A 453 -5.48 -2.08 -18.00
CA ASP A 453 -5.79 -2.86 -16.80
C ASP A 453 -5.52 -2.05 -15.53
N ASN A 454 -4.40 -1.31 -15.46
CA ASN A 454 -4.08 -0.47 -14.31
C ASN A 454 -4.18 1.03 -14.62
N PRO A 455 -5.38 1.58 -14.85
CA PRO A 455 -5.53 2.97 -15.23
C PRO A 455 -5.15 3.91 -14.09
N ASN A 456 -4.80 5.15 -14.40
CA ASN A 456 -4.66 6.18 -13.38
C ASN A 456 -5.97 6.36 -12.62
N LEU A 457 -5.85 6.52 -11.31
CA LEU A 457 -6.97 6.79 -10.41
C LEU A 457 -6.44 7.66 -9.28
N GLU A 458 -6.61 8.96 -9.41
CA GLU A 458 -6.10 9.99 -8.51
C GLU A 458 -7.23 10.77 -7.83
N HIS A 459 -7.05 11.04 -6.53
CA HIS A 459 -7.92 11.92 -5.79
C HIS A 459 -7.74 13.37 -6.27
N GLY A 460 -8.83 14.00 -6.70
CA GLY A 460 -8.87 15.33 -7.30
C GLY A 460 -8.84 15.33 -8.83
N VAL A 461 -8.74 14.16 -9.48
CA VAL A 461 -8.74 14.03 -10.95
C VAL A 461 -9.89 13.12 -11.40
N GLU A 462 -9.71 11.80 -11.42
CA GLU A 462 -10.73 10.86 -11.89
C GLU A 462 -11.96 10.83 -10.96
N ASP A 463 -11.76 11.03 -9.66
CA ASP A 463 -12.85 11.12 -8.69
C ASP A 463 -13.43 12.53 -8.54
N ALA A 464 -12.96 13.54 -9.27
CA ALA A 464 -13.32 14.94 -8.97
C ALA A 464 -14.83 15.22 -9.08
N ALA A 465 -15.52 14.54 -10.00
CA ALA A 465 -16.95 14.70 -10.21
C ALA A 465 -17.79 13.87 -9.23
N GLU A 466 -17.50 12.58 -9.11
CA GLU A 466 -18.27 11.62 -8.29
C GLU A 466 -17.79 11.53 -6.82
N LYS A 467 -16.65 12.12 -6.51
CA LYS A 467 -16.02 12.23 -5.17
C LYS A 467 -15.84 10.85 -4.50
N ASP A 468 -16.16 10.77 -3.20
CA ASP A 468 -16.06 9.56 -2.38
C ASP A 468 -16.87 8.36 -2.95
N GLU A 469 -17.79 8.56 -3.91
CA GLU A 469 -18.56 7.45 -4.50
C GLU A 469 -17.69 6.52 -5.33
N VAL A 470 -16.68 7.04 -6.05
CA VAL A 470 -15.71 6.22 -6.82
C VAL A 470 -15.03 5.21 -5.89
N TRP A 471 -14.52 5.71 -4.77
CA TRP A 471 -13.83 4.93 -3.76
C TRP A 471 -14.76 3.97 -3.01
N THR A 472 -16.00 4.38 -2.76
CA THR A 472 -17.04 3.55 -2.15
C THR A 472 -17.37 2.36 -3.03
N ARG A 473 -17.56 2.59 -4.34
CA ARG A 473 -17.83 1.52 -5.32
C ARG A 473 -16.63 0.60 -5.50
N LEU A 474 -15.40 1.13 -5.53
CA LEU A 474 -14.18 0.34 -5.53
C LEU A 474 -14.11 -0.60 -4.31
N THR A 475 -14.34 -0.07 -3.10
CA THR A 475 -14.32 -0.92 -1.90
C THR A 475 -15.43 -1.96 -1.92
N ARG A 476 -16.66 -1.60 -2.31
CA ARG A 476 -17.78 -2.54 -2.42
C ARG A 476 -17.51 -3.66 -3.42
N TRP A 477 -16.88 -3.36 -4.57
CA TRP A 477 -16.53 -4.38 -5.56
C TRP A 477 -15.70 -5.53 -4.97
N PHE A 478 -14.76 -5.20 -4.06
CA PHE A 478 -13.97 -6.21 -3.34
C PHE A 478 -14.80 -6.92 -2.28
N VAL A 479 -15.52 -6.18 -1.43
CA VAL A 479 -16.37 -6.76 -0.35
C VAL A 479 -17.38 -7.75 -0.93
N ASP A 480 -18.09 -7.36 -1.99
CA ASP A 480 -19.11 -8.18 -2.63
C ASP A 480 -18.53 -9.47 -3.23
N ARG A 481 -17.23 -9.51 -3.55
CA ARG A 481 -16.55 -10.72 -4.04
C ARG A 481 -15.98 -11.58 -2.92
N ILE A 482 -15.63 -11.00 -1.78
CA ILE A 482 -15.25 -11.75 -0.58
C ILE A 482 -16.48 -12.45 0.03
N GLU A 483 -17.66 -11.84 -0.08
CA GLU A 483 -18.92 -12.37 0.49
C GLU A 483 -19.66 -13.37 -0.41
N ARG A 484 -19.19 -13.60 -1.65
CA ARG A 484 -19.70 -14.65 -2.56
C ARG A 484 -19.09 -16.00 -2.23
#